data_AF-A0ABD2GNP1-F1
#
_entry.id   AF-A0ABD2GNP1-F1
#
_cell.length_a   1.000
_cell.length_b   1.000
_cell.length_c   1.000
_cell.angle_alpha   90.00
_cell.angle_beta   90.00
_cell.angle_gamma   90.00
#
_symmetry.space_group_name_H-M   'P 1'
#
loop_
_entity.id
_entity.type
_entity.pdbx_description
1 polymer ?
#
loop_
_entity_poly.entity_id
_entity_poly.type
_entity_poly.pdbx_seq_one_letter_code
_entity_poly.pdbx_strand_id
1 'polypeptide(L)'
;MDSENNDSGVCGCCGPLRPRYKRLVDNIFPEDPKDGLSKSDMEKLTFYAVSAPEKLDRIGAYLAEKLSRDVVRHRYGNVVIAMEALDQLLMACHSQSIKPFVESFLHMVAKLLESREPDLQVLGTNSFVKFANIEEDTPSYHRRYDFFVSQFSAMCHSTHEDTETRTRIRIAGIKGLQGVVRKTVNDELQAIIWEPQHMDKLIPSMLFNMQDSDDLDRAGHPGTPSVGQEGEENPSALAESCFRELLGRAAYGNMNNAVRPVLVHLDNHHLWDPNEFAVSCFRIIMYSIQAQHSHHVIQQVLNHLDTNNKNTPRVRAGIVQVLLETVAIAAKGSVGPTVLEVFNTLLKHLRMSVDFETGEGLRRNSSSSVSSGRSKESEERIVQNAIIQTIGFFGGNLPDYQRAEVMMFIMGKVPVYGTPCHTLDTVKIGHQGTKRIQTMLLSSLIMVTSSFKSKSMAAALSPPLPRPSVLHLSDGGRRAASAGSGDPAQRHRSPRQPRQATRHQNHS
;
A
#
# COMPACT_ATOMS: atom_id res chain seq x y z
N MET A 1 -5.17 -20.91 73.55
CA MET A 1 -6.27 -21.70 72.99
C MET A 1 -6.56 -21.14 71.61
N ASP A 2 -5.88 -21.49 70.52
CA ASP A 2 -4.74 -22.36 70.27
C ASP A 2 -3.86 -21.64 69.26
N SER A 3 -2.56 -21.63 69.54
CA SER A 3 -1.50 -21.09 68.70
C SER A 3 -0.97 -22.23 67.83
N GLU A 4 -0.65 -21.98 66.56
CA GLU A 4 0.73 -22.11 66.04
C GLU A 4 0.82 -21.94 64.51
N ASN A 5 1.89 -21.25 64.14
CA ASN A 5 2.46 -21.03 62.81
C ASN A 5 2.50 -22.27 61.91
N ASN A 6 2.35 -22.07 60.61
CA ASN A 6 3.05 -22.92 59.65
C ASN A 6 3.51 -22.10 58.44
N ASP A 7 4.67 -21.48 58.60
CA ASP A 7 5.53 -21.02 57.52
C ASP A 7 6.69 -22.04 57.39
N SER A 8 7.22 -22.20 56.18
CA SER A 8 8.37 -23.04 55.78
C SER A 8 8.17 -24.55 55.50
N GLY A 9 8.44 -24.91 54.24
CA GLY A 9 9.23 -26.11 53.89
C GLY A 9 8.48 -27.44 53.73
N VAL A 10 8.04 -27.75 52.49
CA VAL A 10 8.02 -29.14 52.02
C VAL A 10 8.85 -29.24 50.74
N CYS A 11 10.08 -29.66 51.01
CA CYS A 11 11.15 -30.06 50.12
C CYS A 11 10.79 -31.32 49.31
N GLY A 12 11.50 -31.52 48.21
CA GLY A 12 11.23 -32.55 47.22
C GLY A 12 11.48 -33.97 47.72
N CYS A 13 10.47 -34.83 47.52
CA CYS A 13 10.56 -36.28 47.70
C CYS A 13 9.52 -36.96 46.79
N CYS A 14 9.72 -36.91 45.46
CA CYS A 14 8.92 -37.69 44.48
C CYS A 14 9.62 -37.76 43.10
N GLY A 15 10.95 -37.95 43.08
CA GLY A 15 11.73 -38.10 41.84
C GLY A 15 11.29 -39.27 40.94
N PRO A 16 10.96 -40.48 41.47
CA PRO A 16 10.64 -41.65 40.66
C PRO A 16 9.17 -41.76 40.20
N LEU A 17 8.25 -40.95 40.73
CA LEU A 17 6.81 -41.00 40.41
C LEU A 17 6.37 -39.96 39.37
N ARG A 18 7.22 -38.95 39.07
CA ARG A 18 6.90 -37.96 38.03
C ARG A 18 6.95 -38.59 36.63
N PRO A 19 5.98 -38.33 35.74
CA PRO A 19 6.05 -38.79 34.36
C PRO A 19 7.37 -38.43 33.67
N ARG A 20 7.91 -39.35 32.85
CA ARG A 20 9.23 -39.19 32.19
C ARG A 20 9.37 -37.86 31.43
N TYR A 21 8.32 -37.44 30.72
CA TYR A 21 8.33 -36.18 29.96
C TYR A 21 8.53 -34.95 30.86
N LYS A 22 7.94 -34.92 32.06
CA LYS A 22 8.10 -33.80 33.01
C LYS A 22 9.55 -33.68 33.49
N ARG A 23 10.20 -34.80 33.75
CA ARG A 23 11.62 -34.81 34.17
C ARG A 23 12.53 -34.31 33.05
N LEU A 24 12.30 -34.76 31.82
CA LEU A 24 13.05 -34.27 30.66
C LEU A 24 12.89 -32.77 30.49
N VAL A 25 11.66 -32.25 30.61
CA VAL A 25 11.42 -30.80 30.58
C VAL A 25 12.07 -30.08 31.76
N ASP A 26 12.00 -30.61 32.99
CA ASP A 26 12.61 -29.94 34.14
C ASP A 26 14.14 -29.87 34.02
N ASN A 27 14.78 -30.88 33.43
CA ASN A 27 16.24 -30.93 33.25
C ASN A 27 16.79 -29.90 32.26
N ILE A 28 15.98 -29.33 31.37
CA ILE A 28 16.46 -28.30 30.44
C ILE A 28 16.67 -26.94 31.14
N PHE A 29 16.14 -26.77 32.36
CA PHE A 29 16.27 -25.55 33.15
C PHE A 29 17.44 -25.69 34.13
N PRO A 30 18.52 -24.92 33.95
CA PRO A 30 19.65 -24.87 34.88
C PRO A 30 19.25 -24.22 36.22
N GLU A 31 20.12 -24.37 37.23
CA GLU A 31 19.94 -23.69 38.53
C GLU A 31 20.12 -22.17 38.42
N ASP A 32 21.08 -21.71 37.61
CA ASP A 32 21.21 -20.30 37.22
C ASP A 32 20.60 -20.08 35.82
N PRO A 33 19.51 -19.29 35.70
CA PRO A 33 18.90 -18.98 34.40
C PRO A 33 19.85 -18.30 33.40
N LYS A 34 20.97 -17.72 33.84
CA LYS A 34 21.99 -17.12 32.96
C LYS A 34 22.76 -18.15 32.14
N ASP A 35 22.81 -19.41 32.58
CA ASP A 35 23.47 -20.49 31.85
C ASP A 35 22.73 -20.87 30.56
N GLY A 36 21.48 -20.40 30.41
CA GLY A 36 20.67 -20.63 29.23
C GLY A 36 20.18 -22.07 29.09
N LEU A 37 19.64 -22.41 27.92
CA LEU A 37 19.09 -23.73 27.65
C LEU A 37 20.19 -24.80 27.61
N SER A 38 20.07 -25.85 28.44
CA SER A 38 20.99 -27.01 28.40
C SER A 38 20.86 -27.74 27.07
N LYS A 39 21.85 -27.58 26.18
CA LYS A 39 21.86 -28.21 24.84
C LYS A 39 21.73 -29.73 24.91
N SER A 40 22.46 -30.38 25.82
CA SER A 40 22.47 -31.84 25.92
C SER A 40 21.14 -32.41 26.40
N ASP A 41 20.43 -31.70 27.28
CA ASP A 41 19.12 -32.14 27.76
C ASP A 41 18.01 -31.77 26.80
N MET A 42 18.17 -30.67 26.06
CA MET A 42 17.29 -30.30 24.96
C MET A 42 17.34 -31.35 23.84
N GLU A 43 18.52 -31.82 23.42
CA GLU A 43 18.65 -32.90 22.44
C GLU A 43 17.92 -34.18 22.87
N LYS A 44 18.02 -34.56 24.15
CA LYS A 44 17.29 -35.70 24.71
C LYS A 44 15.77 -35.48 24.68
N LEU A 45 15.33 -34.25 24.99
CA LEU A 45 13.91 -33.88 24.94
C LEU A 45 13.38 -33.91 23.50
N THR A 46 14.13 -33.35 22.54
CA THR A 46 13.80 -33.38 21.11
C THR A 46 13.74 -34.80 20.60
N PHE A 47 14.73 -35.64 20.90
CA PHE A 47 14.72 -37.05 20.50
C PHE A 47 13.50 -37.79 21.07
N TYR A 48 13.15 -37.53 22.33
CA TYR A 48 11.97 -38.11 22.96
C TYR A 48 10.67 -37.64 22.33
N ALA A 49 10.56 -36.35 21.99
CA ALA A 49 9.40 -35.74 21.36
C ALA A 49 9.18 -36.28 19.93
N VAL A 50 10.25 -36.40 19.13
CA VAL A 50 10.22 -36.98 17.78
C VAL A 50 9.88 -38.48 17.82
N SER A 51 10.41 -39.22 18.80
CA SER A 51 10.17 -40.66 18.94
C SER A 51 8.76 -41.01 19.46
N ALA A 52 8.10 -40.06 20.15
CA ALA A 52 6.78 -40.26 20.76
C ALA A 52 5.89 -39.02 20.52
N PRO A 53 5.39 -38.82 19.28
CA PRO A 53 4.68 -37.62 18.89
C PRO A 53 3.39 -37.38 19.70
N GLU A 54 2.74 -38.44 20.19
CA GLU A 54 1.56 -38.37 21.06
C GLU A 54 1.81 -37.69 22.42
N LYS A 55 3.08 -37.54 22.80
CA LYS A 55 3.48 -36.88 24.06
C LYS A 55 3.86 -35.43 23.86
N LEU A 56 4.03 -34.98 22.62
CA LEU A 56 4.41 -33.62 22.28
C LEU A 56 3.40 -32.62 22.82
N ASP A 57 2.11 -32.90 22.71
CA ASP A 57 1.03 -32.11 23.31
C ASP A 57 1.21 -31.91 24.83
N ARG A 58 1.48 -33.00 25.56
CA ARG A 58 1.71 -32.95 27.03
C ARG A 58 2.97 -32.17 27.41
N ILE A 59 4.01 -32.24 26.57
CA ILE A 59 5.24 -31.46 26.74
C ILE A 59 4.92 -29.96 26.56
N GLY A 60 4.21 -29.61 25.49
CA GLY A 60 3.77 -28.23 25.21
C GLY A 60 2.91 -27.66 26.34
N ALA A 61 1.90 -28.39 26.80
CA ALA A 61 1.03 -27.95 27.89
C ALA A 61 1.79 -27.73 29.21
N TYR A 62 2.75 -28.60 29.53
CA TYR A 62 3.57 -28.45 30.74
C TYR A 62 4.54 -27.26 30.65
N LEU A 63 5.13 -27.02 29.48
CA LEU A 63 5.94 -25.83 29.22
C LEU A 63 5.10 -24.55 29.32
N ALA A 64 3.86 -24.57 28.81
CA ALA A 64 2.93 -23.43 28.89
C ALA A 64 2.55 -23.09 30.34
N GLU A 65 2.26 -24.10 31.16
CA GLU A 65 2.00 -23.93 32.59
C GLU A 65 3.22 -23.35 33.32
N LYS A 66 4.42 -23.85 33.00
CA LYS A 66 5.68 -23.38 33.61
C LYS A 66 5.99 -21.94 33.23
N LEU A 67 5.92 -21.59 31.94
CA LEU A 67 6.11 -20.22 31.45
C LEU A 67 5.10 -19.28 32.07
N SER A 68 3.82 -19.64 32.11
CA SER A 68 2.78 -18.78 32.70
C SER A 68 3.06 -18.46 34.17
N ARG A 69 3.53 -19.44 34.95
CA ARG A 69 3.96 -19.21 36.34
C ARG A 69 5.20 -18.33 36.44
N ASP A 70 6.16 -18.50 35.53
CA ASP A 70 7.43 -17.76 35.57
C ASP A 70 7.28 -16.31 35.13
N VAL A 71 6.35 -16.02 34.20
CA VAL A 71 5.94 -14.65 33.86
C VAL A 71 5.36 -13.93 35.07
N VAL A 72 4.41 -14.57 35.79
CA VAL A 72 3.79 -13.98 36.99
C VAL A 72 4.79 -13.79 38.13
N ARG A 73 5.81 -14.64 38.22
CA ARG A 73 6.87 -14.56 39.25
C ARG A 73 8.06 -13.68 38.85
N HIS A 74 8.00 -13.00 37.70
CA HIS A 74 9.08 -12.17 37.17
C HIS A 74 10.41 -12.93 36.99
N ARG A 75 10.37 -14.23 36.69
CA ARG A 75 11.54 -15.08 36.43
C ARG A 75 11.85 -15.16 34.94
N TYR A 76 12.21 -14.03 34.34
CA TYR A 76 12.32 -13.90 32.89
C TYR A 76 13.40 -14.78 32.25
N GLY A 77 14.48 -15.11 32.95
CA GLY A 77 15.48 -16.06 32.44
C GLY A 77 14.86 -17.44 32.15
N ASN A 78 13.99 -17.95 33.01
CA ASN A 78 13.27 -19.20 32.77
C ASN A 78 12.27 -19.08 31.61
N VAL A 79 11.67 -17.90 31.43
CA VAL A 79 10.75 -17.63 30.32
C VAL A 79 11.49 -17.72 28.98
N VAL A 80 12.70 -17.14 28.89
CA VAL A 80 13.57 -17.23 27.71
C VAL A 80 13.89 -18.68 27.39
N ILE A 81 14.32 -19.46 28.39
CA ILE A 81 14.66 -20.89 28.23
C ILE A 81 13.43 -21.70 27.76
N ALA A 82 12.26 -21.44 28.34
CA ALA A 82 11.03 -22.12 27.97
C ALA A 82 10.62 -21.83 26.51
N MET A 83 10.76 -20.58 26.06
CA MET A 83 10.48 -20.20 24.67
C MET A 83 11.50 -20.79 23.69
N GLU A 84 12.79 -20.77 24.03
CA GLU A 84 13.84 -21.33 23.18
C GLU A 84 13.66 -22.84 23.01
N ALA A 85 13.33 -23.56 24.09
CA ALA A 85 12.99 -24.98 24.02
C ALA A 85 11.77 -25.23 23.13
N LEU A 86 10.75 -24.38 23.21
CA LEU A 86 9.54 -24.49 22.39
C LEU A 86 9.82 -24.26 20.91
N ASP A 87 10.63 -23.24 20.58
CA ASP A 87 11.08 -22.96 19.21
C ASP A 87 11.83 -24.16 18.64
N GLN A 88 12.75 -24.77 19.40
CA GLN A 88 13.51 -25.94 18.93
C GLN A 88 12.60 -27.16 18.70
N LEU A 89 11.65 -27.42 19.60
CA LEU A 89 10.67 -28.50 19.42
C LEU A 89 9.78 -28.28 18.21
N LEU A 90 9.33 -27.04 18.01
CA LEU A 90 8.51 -26.64 16.87
C LEU A 90 9.26 -26.85 15.54
N MET A 91 10.55 -26.50 15.49
CA MET A 91 11.39 -26.68 14.29
C MET A 91 11.84 -28.13 14.06
N ALA A 92 11.75 -29.00 15.06
CA ALA A 92 12.19 -30.40 14.96
C ALA A 92 11.05 -31.39 14.70
N CYS A 93 9.82 -31.05 15.11
CA CYS A 93 8.68 -31.97 15.08
C CYS A 93 7.68 -31.56 13.98
N HIS A 94 7.56 -32.37 12.93
CA HIS A 94 6.78 -32.07 11.72
C HIS A 94 5.68 -33.12 11.42
N SER A 95 5.00 -33.62 12.47
CA SER A 95 4.02 -34.71 12.33
C SER A 95 2.57 -34.23 12.47
N GLN A 96 1.58 -35.06 12.10
CA GLN A 96 0.15 -34.76 12.28
C GLN A 96 -0.26 -34.46 13.74
N SER A 97 0.55 -34.87 14.72
CA SER A 97 0.35 -34.59 16.14
C SER A 97 0.85 -33.21 16.60
N ILE A 98 1.38 -32.39 15.70
CA ILE A 98 1.88 -31.04 16.01
C ILE A 98 0.74 -30.06 16.36
N LYS A 99 -0.51 -30.34 15.97
CA LYS A 99 -1.61 -29.35 16.10
C LYS A 99 -1.85 -28.88 17.54
N PRO A 100 -2.08 -29.78 18.52
CA PRO A 100 -2.29 -29.36 19.92
C PRO A 100 -1.04 -28.70 20.52
N PHE A 101 0.15 -29.10 20.06
CA PHE A 101 1.40 -28.48 20.46
C PHE A 101 1.51 -27.02 19.97
N VAL A 102 1.15 -26.74 18.72
CA VAL A 102 1.13 -25.36 18.20
C VAL A 102 0.09 -24.52 18.94
N GLU A 103 -1.04 -25.10 19.35
CA GLU A 103 -1.99 -24.41 20.22
C GLU A 103 -1.36 -24.03 21.58
N SER A 104 -0.59 -24.91 22.21
CA SER A 104 0.17 -24.56 23.42
C SER A 104 1.23 -23.48 23.14
N PHE A 105 1.93 -23.58 22.01
CA PHE A 105 2.91 -22.58 21.56
C PHE A 105 2.30 -21.20 21.39
N LEU A 106 1.21 -21.09 20.61
CA LEU A 106 0.53 -19.81 20.39
C LEU A 106 -0.03 -19.25 21.71
N HIS A 107 -0.27 -20.07 22.73
CA HIS A 107 -0.82 -19.60 24.00
C HIS A 107 0.28 -18.96 24.82
N MET A 108 1.46 -19.57 24.82
CA MET A 108 2.67 -19.01 25.40
C MET A 108 3.05 -17.70 24.72
N VAL A 109 3.08 -17.66 23.38
CA VAL A 109 3.32 -16.42 22.63
C VAL A 109 2.32 -15.34 23.01
N ALA A 110 1.01 -15.65 23.00
CA ALA A 110 -0.01 -14.68 23.39
C ALA A 110 0.24 -14.14 24.82
N LYS A 111 0.60 -15.01 25.76
CA LYS A 111 0.90 -14.61 27.14
C LYS A 111 2.08 -13.65 27.25
N LEU A 112 3.10 -13.82 26.40
CA LEU A 112 4.24 -12.91 26.34
C LEU A 112 3.88 -11.55 25.74
N LEU A 113 3.07 -11.56 24.67
CA LEU A 113 2.64 -10.33 24.00
C LEU A 113 1.70 -9.49 24.87
N GLU A 114 0.89 -10.12 25.73
CA GLU A 114 0.05 -9.43 26.74
C GLU A 114 0.86 -8.78 27.87
N SER A 115 2.14 -9.12 28.01
CA SER A 115 3.00 -8.51 29.02
C SER A 115 3.26 -7.04 28.73
N ARG A 116 3.50 -6.25 29.78
CA ARG A 116 3.97 -4.86 29.67
C ARG A 116 5.49 -4.76 29.46
N GLU A 117 6.20 -5.86 29.64
CA GLU A 117 7.66 -5.91 29.49
C GLU A 117 8.06 -5.96 28.00
N PRO A 118 8.81 -4.96 27.49
CA PRO A 118 9.22 -4.90 26.09
C PRO A 118 10.01 -6.13 25.63
N ASP A 119 10.89 -6.65 26.48
CA ASP A 119 11.71 -7.83 26.16
C ASP A 119 10.87 -9.09 25.97
N LEU A 120 9.79 -9.24 26.75
CA LEU A 120 8.86 -10.36 26.59
C LEU A 120 8.05 -10.23 25.30
N GLN A 121 7.61 -9.02 24.95
CA GLN A 121 6.91 -8.78 23.70
C GLN A 121 7.81 -9.11 22.50
N VAL A 122 9.07 -8.64 22.51
CA VAL A 122 10.06 -8.94 21.47
C VAL A 122 10.35 -10.44 21.39
N LEU A 123 10.52 -11.13 22.53
CA LEU A 123 10.72 -12.58 22.58
C LEU A 123 9.53 -13.33 21.96
N GLY A 124 8.31 -12.98 22.36
CA GLY A 124 7.08 -13.58 21.82
C GLY A 124 6.96 -13.37 20.32
N THR A 125 7.19 -12.15 19.84
CA THR A 125 7.22 -11.85 18.40
C THR A 125 8.25 -12.70 17.67
N ASN A 126 9.48 -12.78 18.16
CA ASN A 126 10.55 -13.51 17.48
C ASN A 126 10.22 -14.99 17.32
N SER A 127 9.68 -15.62 18.37
CA SER A 127 9.17 -17.00 18.29
C SER A 127 8.02 -17.11 17.28
N PHE A 128 7.06 -16.18 17.30
CA PHE A 128 5.96 -16.18 16.32
C PHE A 128 6.45 -16.05 14.87
N VAL A 129 7.47 -15.23 14.62
CA VAL A 129 8.07 -15.08 13.28
C VAL A 129 8.77 -16.36 12.84
N LYS A 130 9.49 -17.06 13.75
CA LYS A 130 10.05 -18.39 13.45
C LYS A 130 8.95 -19.37 13.06
N PHE A 131 7.87 -19.43 13.84
CA PHE A 131 6.69 -20.22 13.50
C PHE A 131 6.10 -19.85 12.14
N ALA A 132 6.01 -18.55 11.84
CA ALA A 132 5.45 -18.04 10.59
C ALA A 132 6.23 -18.47 9.34
N ASN A 133 7.53 -18.72 9.47
CA ASN A 133 8.41 -19.12 8.37
C ASN A 133 8.45 -20.64 8.12
N ILE A 134 7.76 -21.46 8.92
CA ILE A 134 7.66 -22.90 8.67
C ILE A 134 6.68 -23.13 7.52
N GLU A 135 7.10 -23.76 6.42
CA GLU A 135 6.29 -23.91 5.20
C GLU A 135 5.20 -24.98 5.27
N GLU A 136 5.25 -25.89 6.25
CA GLU A 136 4.29 -27.00 6.35
C GLU A 136 2.85 -26.54 6.63
N ASP A 137 1.88 -27.30 6.09
CA ASP A 137 0.42 -27.19 6.30
C ASP A 137 0.06 -27.37 7.78
N THR A 138 0.37 -26.35 8.56
CA THR A 138 -0.10 -26.24 9.93
C THR A 138 -1.53 -25.72 9.86
N PRO A 139 -2.52 -26.40 10.47
CA PRO A 139 -3.91 -25.96 10.41
C PRO A 139 -4.06 -24.50 10.84
N SER A 140 -4.92 -23.78 10.15
CA SER A 140 -5.18 -22.38 10.40
C SER A 140 -5.76 -22.16 11.81
N TYR A 141 -4.97 -21.56 12.70
CA TYR A 141 -5.40 -21.04 14.01
C TYR A 141 -6.11 -19.69 13.85
N HIS A 142 -6.89 -19.52 12.77
CA HIS A 142 -7.48 -18.25 12.34
C HIS A 142 -8.20 -17.49 13.45
N ARG A 143 -9.02 -18.16 14.27
CA ARG A 143 -9.73 -17.50 15.40
C ARG A 143 -8.80 -16.85 16.42
N ARG A 144 -7.54 -17.29 16.49
CA ARG A 144 -6.52 -16.71 17.36
C ARG A 144 -5.70 -15.62 16.67
N TYR A 145 -5.70 -15.56 15.34
CA TYR A 145 -5.08 -14.45 14.64
C TYR A 145 -5.79 -13.12 14.89
N ASP A 146 -7.08 -13.11 15.22
CA ASP A 146 -7.77 -11.88 15.65
C ASP A 146 -7.05 -11.22 16.84
N PHE A 147 -6.65 -12.03 17.83
CA PHE A 147 -5.84 -11.57 18.96
C PHE A 147 -4.46 -11.09 18.49
N PHE A 148 -3.74 -11.88 17.68
CA PHE A 148 -2.39 -11.52 17.21
C PHE A 148 -2.37 -10.26 16.36
N VAL A 149 -3.30 -10.11 15.41
CA VAL A 149 -3.47 -8.89 14.61
C VAL A 149 -3.72 -7.71 15.53
N SER A 150 -4.64 -7.84 16.50
CA SER A 150 -4.93 -6.75 17.43
C SER A 150 -3.72 -6.38 18.29
N GLN A 151 -3.01 -7.37 18.82
CA GLN A 151 -1.88 -7.14 19.73
C GLN A 151 -0.65 -6.60 18.99
N PHE A 152 -0.29 -7.17 17.84
CA PHE A 152 0.82 -6.67 17.03
C PHE A 152 0.53 -5.27 16.45
N SER A 153 -0.72 -4.99 16.04
CA SER A 153 -1.12 -3.63 15.65
C SER A 153 -0.99 -2.65 16.82
N ALA A 154 -1.38 -3.03 18.05
CA ALA A 154 -1.17 -2.18 19.22
C ALA A 154 0.34 -1.90 19.46
N MET A 155 1.20 -2.90 19.28
CA MET A 155 2.66 -2.73 19.36
C MET A 155 3.20 -1.77 18.28
N CYS A 156 2.67 -1.82 17.05
CA CYS A 156 3.01 -0.87 15.97
C CYS A 156 2.70 0.59 16.33
N HIS A 157 1.79 0.85 17.27
CA HIS A 157 1.42 2.18 17.75
C HIS A 157 1.97 2.49 19.15
N SER A 158 3.01 1.76 19.61
CA SER A 158 3.61 1.99 20.92
C SER A 158 4.02 3.46 21.11
N THR A 159 3.69 4.01 22.29
CA THR A 159 4.01 5.36 22.75
C THR A 159 4.95 5.35 23.94
N HIS A 160 5.79 4.31 24.06
CA HIS A 160 6.74 4.18 25.16
C HIS A 160 7.65 5.41 25.29
N GLU A 161 7.94 5.82 26.53
CA GLU A 161 8.71 7.04 26.86
C GLU A 161 10.11 7.00 26.24
N ASP A 162 10.82 5.89 26.48
CA ASP A 162 12.12 5.65 25.88
C ASP A 162 11.99 5.35 24.37
N THR A 163 12.74 6.09 23.55
CA THR A 163 12.71 6.02 22.09
C THR A 163 13.25 4.71 21.55
N GLU A 164 14.35 4.18 22.11
CA GLU A 164 14.92 2.91 21.67
C GLU A 164 13.95 1.75 21.93
N THR A 165 13.38 1.71 23.13
CA THR A 165 12.37 0.73 23.52
C THR A 165 11.10 0.87 22.67
N ARG A 166 10.65 2.10 22.40
CA ARG A 166 9.50 2.36 21.51
C ARG A 166 9.75 1.79 20.12
N THR A 167 10.90 2.08 19.52
CA THR A 167 11.30 1.57 18.21
C THR A 167 11.37 0.05 18.19
N ARG A 168 11.99 -0.58 19.21
CA ARG A 168 12.04 -2.04 19.35
C ARG A 168 10.64 -2.68 19.41
N ILE A 169 9.71 -2.12 20.19
CA ILE A 169 8.34 -2.62 20.28
C ILE A 169 7.63 -2.50 18.93
N ARG A 170 7.79 -1.37 18.24
CA ARG A 170 7.18 -1.14 16.92
C ARG A 170 7.72 -2.09 15.85
N ILE A 171 9.04 -2.28 15.80
CA ILE A 171 9.69 -3.28 14.92
C ILE A 171 9.13 -4.67 15.20
N ALA A 172 8.99 -5.04 16.47
CA ALA A 172 8.40 -6.32 16.85
C ALA A 172 6.92 -6.42 16.43
N GLY A 173 6.15 -5.34 16.54
CA GLY A 173 4.77 -5.30 16.01
C GLY A 173 4.72 -5.55 14.51
N ILE A 174 5.56 -4.85 13.73
CA ILE A 174 5.60 -4.97 12.27
C ILE A 174 6.00 -6.38 11.85
N LYS A 175 7.05 -6.95 12.46
CA LYS A 175 7.48 -8.34 12.20
C LYS A 175 6.39 -9.35 12.53
N GLY A 176 5.67 -9.14 13.64
CA GLY A 176 4.54 -9.97 14.04
C GLY A 176 3.41 -9.95 13.00
N LEU A 177 3.00 -8.76 12.56
CA LEU A 177 1.99 -8.59 11.50
C LEU A 177 2.45 -9.23 10.17
N GLN A 178 3.72 -9.04 9.79
CA GLN A 178 4.28 -9.68 8.60
C GLN A 178 4.23 -11.22 8.70
N GLY A 179 4.50 -11.77 9.88
CA GLY A 179 4.34 -13.21 10.15
C GLY A 179 2.89 -13.67 9.98
N VAL A 180 1.90 -12.88 10.44
CA VAL A 180 0.47 -13.19 10.25
C VAL A 180 0.13 -13.17 8.76
N VAL A 181 0.59 -12.17 8.01
CA VAL A 181 0.36 -12.07 6.55
C VAL A 181 0.95 -13.30 5.83
N ARG A 182 2.17 -13.72 6.17
CA ARG A 182 2.78 -14.92 5.58
C ARG A 182 1.98 -16.19 5.82
N LYS A 183 1.50 -16.40 7.04
CA LYS A 183 0.74 -17.61 7.40
C LYS A 183 -0.69 -17.63 6.88
N THR A 184 -1.34 -16.48 6.77
CA THR A 184 -2.77 -16.41 6.43
C THR A 184 -3.04 -16.44 4.94
N VAL A 185 -2.12 -15.94 4.12
CA VAL A 185 -2.36 -15.77 2.67
C VAL A 185 -1.81 -16.93 1.83
N ASN A 186 -1.35 -18.02 2.44
CA ASN A 186 -0.94 -19.23 1.74
C ASN A 186 -1.94 -20.41 1.90
N ASP A 187 -3.02 -20.22 2.67
CA ASP A 187 -3.94 -21.30 3.11
C ASP A 187 -5.29 -21.27 2.36
N GLU A 188 -6.14 -22.28 2.45
CA GLU A 188 -7.49 -22.32 1.84
C GLU A 188 -8.43 -21.21 2.37
N LEU A 189 -8.07 -20.58 3.50
CA LEU A 189 -8.84 -19.56 4.21
C LEU A 189 -8.31 -18.12 4.02
N GLN A 190 -7.55 -17.84 2.96
CA GLN A 190 -6.98 -16.49 2.69
C GLN A 190 -8.03 -15.38 2.73
N ALA A 191 -9.30 -15.67 2.48
CA ALA A 191 -10.36 -14.66 2.51
C ALA A 191 -10.52 -13.97 3.87
N ILE A 192 -10.23 -14.65 4.99
CA ILE A 192 -10.49 -14.13 6.35
C ILE A 192 -9.60 -12.94 6.68
N ILE A 193 -8.32 -12.97 6.29
CA ILE A 193 -7.42 -11.84 6.61
C ILE A 193 -7.86 -10.56 5.90
N TRP A 194 -8.55 -10.67 4.75
CA TRP A 194 -9.06 -9.53 3.99
C TRP A 194 -10.37 -8.97 4.54
N GLU A 195 -10.93 -9.54 5.60
CA GLU A 195 -12.10 -8.96 6.26
C GLU A 195 -11.78 -7.58 6.86
N PRO A 196 -12.74 -6.64 6.86
CA PRO A 196 -12.53 -5.29 7.37
C PRO A 196 -11.94 -5.25 8.80
N GLN A 197 -12.38 -6.17 9.67
CA GLN A 197 -11.90 -6.26 11.06
C GLN A 197 -10.36 -6.42 11.20
N HIS A 198 -9.71 -7.00 10.19
CA HIS A 198 -8.26 -7.17 10.14
C HIS A 198 -7.59 -6.07 9.33
N MET A 199 -8.13 -5.74 8.14
CA MET A 199 -7.56 -4.72 7.26
C MET A 199 -7.58 -3.32 7.88
N ASP A 200 -8.61 -2.99 8.68
CA ASP A 200 -8.72 -1.73 9.41
C ASP A 200 -7.70 -1.59 10.56
N LYS A 201 -6.94 -2.64 10.87
CA LYS A 201 -5.82 -2.62 11.83
C LYS A 201 -4.48 -2.74 11.13
N LEU A 202 -4.35 -3.70 10.21
CA LEU A 202 -3.12 -3.98 9.47
C LEU A 202 -2.65 -2.77 8.66
N ILE A 203 -3.53 -2.24 7.81
CA ILE A 203 -3.17 -1.18 6.88
C ILE A 203 -2.78 0.11 7.63
N PRO A 204 -3.57 0.63 8.59
CA PRO A 204 -3.16 1.82 9.34
C PRO A 204 -1.89 1.62 10.17
N SER A 205 -1.63 0.41 10.69
CA SER A 205 -0.39 0.10 11.43
C SER A 205 0.86 0.25 10.54
N MET A 206 0.78 -0.22 9.29
CA MET A 206 1.88 -0.07 8.32
C MET A 206 2.06 1.40 7.93
N LEU A 207 0.97 2.09 7.58
CA LEU A 207 1.03 3.49 7.16
C LEU A 207 1.60 4.40 8.26
N PHE A 208 1.18 4.20 9.51
CA PHE A 208 1.71 4.95 10.64
C PHE A 208 3.23 4.81 10.80
N ASN A 209 3.77 3.60 10.66
CA ASN A 209 5.21 3.36 10.79
C ASN A 209 6.00 3.79 9.54
N MET A 210 5.37 3.81 8.37
CA MET A 210 5.97 4.38 7.16
C MET A 210 6.08 5.90 7.22
N GLN A 211 5.16 6.58 7.90
CA GLN A 211 5.16 8.04 8.03
C GLN A 211 6.23 8.55 9.00
N ASP A 212 6.51 7.80 10.08
CA ASP A 212 7.40 8.23 11.18
C ASP A 212 8.89 8.39 10.77
N SER A 213 9.28 8.03 9.54
CA SER A 213 10.62 8.35 9.01
C SER A 213 10.82 9.84 8.76
N ASP A 214 9.78 10.57 8.38
CA ASP A 214 9.89 11.98 8.00
C ASP A 214 10.12 12.90 9.20
N ASP A 215 9.68 12.49 10.40
CA ASP A 215 9.88 13.26 11.65
C ASP A 215 11.30 13.11 12.21
N LEU A 216 11.93 11.94 12.01
CA LEU A 216 13.32 11.70 12.41
C LEU A 216 14.32 12.47 11.53
N ASP A 217 14.07 12.52 10.21
CA ASP A 217 14.92 13.26 9.27
C ASP A 217 14.75 14.79 9.39
N ARG A 218 13.58 15.28 9.85
CA ARG A 218 13.36 16.72 10.09
C ARG A 218 13.94 17.23 11.42
N ALA A 219 14.05 16.37 12.43
CA ALA A 219 14.65 16.72 13.71
C ALA A 219 16.21 16.65 13.69
N GLY A 220 16.79 16.05 12.65
CA GLY A 220 18.24 15.99 12.45
C GLY A 220 18.82 17.34 12.01
N HIS A 221 19.52 18.03 12.91
CA HIS A 221 20.40 19.12 12.51
C HIS A 221 21.47 18.61 11.51
N PRO A 222 21.74 19.32 10.40
CA PRO A 222 22.77 18.93 9.45
C PRO A 222 24.14 19.17 10.10
N GLY A 223 24.72 18.17 10.78
CA GLY A 223 26.03 18.34 11.38
C GLY A 223 26.55 17.23 12.30
N THR A 224 25.74 16.25 12.69
CA THR A 224 26.25 15.11 13.46
C THR A 224 26.19 13.85 12.59
N PRO A 225 27.34 13.24 12.23
CA PRO A 225 27.30 11.91 11.65
C PRO A 225 26.72 11.00 12.73
N SER A 226 25.49 10.53 12.51
CA SER A 226 24.97 9.39 13.24
C SER A 226 25.97 8.27 12.98
N VAL A 227 26.72 7.90 14.01
CA VAL A 227 27.58 6.72 13.99
C VAL A 227 26.62 5.56 13.80
N GLY A 228 26.42 5.18 12.54
CA GLY A 228 25.56 4.07 12.17
C GLY A 228 26.02 2.84 12.94
N GLN A 229 25.21 2.41 13.88
CA GLN A 229 25.18 1.00 14.22
C GLN A 229 24.74 0.28 12.95
N GLU A 230 25.71 -0.31 12.25
CA GLU A 230 25.48 -1.26 11.17
C GLU A 230 24.62 -2.41 11.74
N GLY A 231 23.29 -2.29 11.63
CA GLY A 231 22.37 -3.31 12.12
C GLY A 231 21.00 -2.83 12.62
N GLU A 232 20.76 -1.53 12.83
CA GLU A 232 19.43 -1.07 13.23
C GLU A 232 18.44 -1.16 12.05
N GLU A 233 17.54 -2.13 12.14
CA GLU A 233 16.47 -2.31 11.16
C GLU A 233 15.53 -1.10 11.17
N ASN A 234 15.40 -0.43 10.02
CA ASN A 234 14.52 0.74 9.91
C ASN A 234 13.03 0.31 9.96
N PRO A 235 12.22 0.80 10.93
CA PRO A 235 10.81 0.44 11.05
C PRO A 235 9.99 0.84 9.82
N SER A 236 10.30 1.97 9.17
CA SER A 236 9.60 2.42 7.96
C SER A 236 9.82 1.46 6.79
N ALA A 237 11.07 1.00 6.58
CA ALA A 237 11.39 0.04 5.53
C ALA A 237 10.74 -1.34 5.77
N LEU A 238 10.67 -1.78 7.03
CA LEU A 238 9.96 -3.02 7.39
C LEU A 238 8.44 -2.89 7.15
N ALA A 239 7.85 -1.76 7.53
CA ALA A 239 6.43 -1.50 7.31
C ALA A 239 6.08 -1.44 5.82
N GLU A 240 6.90 -0.77 5.01
CA GLU A 240 6.75 -0.77 3.54
C GLU A 240 6.85 -2.19 2.98
N SER A 241 7.86 -2.97 3.41
CA SER A 241 8.04 -4.36 2.97
C SER A 241 6.83 -5.22 3.30
N CYS A 242 6.31 -5.13 4.53
CA CYS A 242 5.11 -5.84 4.94
C CYS A 242 3.86 -5.38 4.15
N PHE A 243 3.71 -4.08 3.90
CA PHE A 243 2.62 -3.53 3.11
C PHE A 243 2.66 -4.05 1.66
N ARG A 244 3.85 -4.06 1.04
CA ARG A 244 4.06 -4.65 -0.30
C ARG A 244 3.73 -6.13 -0.33
N GLU A 245 4.16 -6.86 0.69
CA GLU A 245 3.96 -8.31 0.80
C GLU A 245 2.47 -8.68 0.92
N LEU A 246 1.70 -7.91 1.69
CA LEU A 246 0.25 -8.04 1.82
C LEU A 246 -0.45 -7.75 0.48
N LEU A 247 -0.17 -6.59 -0.12
CA LEU A 247 -0.81 -6.15 -1.36
C LEU A 247 -0.47 -7.03 -2.57
N GLY A 248 0.73 -7.60 -2.60
CA GLY A 248 1.16 -8.53 -3.65
C GLY A 248 0.31 -9.80 -3.74
N ARG A 249 -0.46 -10.10 -2.70
CA ARG A 249 -1.36 -11.25 -2.65
C ARG A 249 -2.85 -10.87 -2.73
N ALA A 250 -3.17 -9.58 -2.92
CA ALA A 250 -4.55 -9.12 -3.04
C ALA A 250 -5.19 -9.61 -4.34
N ALA A 251 -6.23 -10.43 -4.22
CA ALA A 251 -7.09 -10.81 -5.33
C ALA A 251 -8.15 -9.73 -5.62
N TYR A 252 -8.80 -9.83 -6.79
CA TYR A 252 -9.84 -8.93 -7.26
C TYR A 252 -10.89 -8.57 -6.19
N GLY A 253 -11.49 -9.57 -5.53
CA GLY A 253 -12.57 -9.37 -4.56
C GLY A 253 -12.13 -8.65 -3.27
N ASN A 254 -10.83 -8.64 -3.00
CA ASN A 254 -10.26 -8.08 -1.77
C ASN A 254 -9.70 -6.67 -1.96
N MET A 255 -9.61 -6.19 -3.21
CA MET A 255 -9.00 -4.88 -3.50
C MET A 255 -9.71 -3.75 -2.76
N ASN A 256 -11.03 -3.83 -2.62
CA ASN A 256 -11.77 -2.81 -1.89
C ASN A 256 -11.34 -2.73 -0.41
N ASN A 257 -11.16 -3.88 0.23
CA ASN A 257 -10.75 -3.97 1.64
C ASN A 257 -9.26 -3.64 1.81
N ALA A 258 -8.45 -3.76 0.76
CA ALA A 258 -7.04 -3.38 0.77
C ALA A 258 -6.84 -1.85 0.68
N VAL A 259 -7.57 -1.18 -0.22
CA VAL A 259 -7.36 0.24 -0.55
C VAL A 259 -8.22 1.17 0.31
N ARG A 260 -9.45 0.78 0.67
CA ARG A 260 -10.36 1.63 1.45
C ARG A 260 -9.72 2.09 2.78
N PRO A 261 -9.05 1.24 3.57
CA PRO A 261 -8.40 1.67 4.81
C PRO A 261 -7.27 2.68 4.56
N VAL A 262 -6.57 2.60 3.42
CA VAL A 262 -5.55 3.59 3.03
C VAL A 262 -6.19 4.96 2.83
N LEU A 263 -7.26 5.02 2.04
CA LEU A 263 -7.99 6.27 1.79
C LEU A 263 -8.52 6.89 3.10
N VAL A 264 -9.12 6.06 3.97
CA VAL A 264 -9.62 6.49 5.28
C VAL A 264 -8.49 7.00 6.18
N HIS A 265 -7.34 6.32 6.19
CA HIS A 265 -6.18 6.75 6.96
C HIS A 265 -5.67 8.12 6.50
N LEU A 266 -5.53 8.33 5.18
CA LEU A 266 -5.09 9.60 4.60
C LEU A 266 -6.05 10.74 4.91
N ASP A 267 -7.37 10.49 4.86
CA ASP A 267 -8.39 11.48 5.21
C ASP A 267 -8.30 11.89 6.70
N ASN A 268 -8.25 10.90 7.58
CA ASN A 268 -8.27 11.10 9.04
C ASN A 268 -7.01 11.81 9.56
N HIS A 269 -5.86 11.58 8.92
CA HIS A 269 -4.57 12.18 9.31
C HIS A 269 -4.21 13.40 8.45
N HIS A 270 -5.13 13.86 7.59
CA HIS A 270 -4.96 15.02 6.72
C HIS A 270 -3.73 14.96 5.80
N LEU A 271 -3.41 13.77 5.28
CA LEU A 271 -2.19 13.49 4.50
C LEU A 271 -2.34 13.75 3.00
N TRP A 272 -3.30 14.61 2.64
CA TRP A 272 -3.52 15.08 1.27
C TRP A 272 -2.91 16.46 0.99
N ASP A 273 -2.46 17.18 2.03
CA ASP A 273 -1.71 18.44 1.93
C ASP A 273 -0.66 18.54 3.07
N PRO A 274 0.64 18.29 2.81
CA PRO A 274 1.24 17.88 1.52
C PRO A 274 0.83 16.46 1.11
N ASN A 275 0.88 16.16 -0.20
CA ASN A 275 0.42 14.89 -0.78
C ASN A 275 1.52 13.85 -1.03
N GLU A 276 2.76 14.11 -0.59
CA GLU A 276 3.94 13.27 -0.87
C GLU A 276 3.77 11.85 -0.33
N PHE A 277 3.31 11.73 0.91
CA PHE A 277 3.05 10.43 1.54
C PHE A 277 1.89 9.68 0.86
N ALA A 278 0.79 10.37 0.53
CA ALA A 278 -0.32 9.78 -0.21
C ALA A 278 0.13 9.23 -1.58
N VAL A 279 0.94 10.00 -2.31
CA VAL A 279 1.55 9.55 -3.58
C VAL A 279 2.44 8.33 -3.36
N SER A 280 3.31 8.34 -2.34
CA SER A 280 4.16 7.19 -2.02
C SER A 280 3.35 5.93 -1.74
N CYS A 281 2.30 6.03 -0.92
CA CYS A 281 1.40 4.91 -0.60
C CYS A 281 0.78 4.30 -1.86
N PHE A 282 0.24 5.13 -2.75
CA PHE A 282 -0.38 4.64 -3.98
C PHE A 282 0.62 4.13 -5.01
N ARG A 283 1.85 4.66 -5.04
CA ARG A 283 2.93 4.05 -5.83
C ARG A 283 3.25 2.65 -5.32
N ILE A 284 3.37 2.47 -4.01
CA ILE A 284 3.59 1.16 -3.40
C ILE A 284 2.46 0.20 -3.79
N ILE A 285 1.20 0.63 -3.67
CA ILE A 285 0.02 -0.16 -4.06
C ILE A 285 0.13 -0.60 -5.52
N MET A 286 0.32 0.34 -6.44
CA MET A 286 0.31 0.06 -7.87
C MET A 286 1.47 -0.83 -8.34
N TYR A 287 2.63 -0.77 -7.67
CA TYR A 287 3.76 -1.66 -7.98
C TYR A 287 3.63 -3.05 -7.34
N SER A 288 2.87 -3.18 -6.27
CA SER A 288 2.70 -4.46 -5.58
C SER A 288 1.59 -5.32 -6.16
N ILE A 289 0.48 -4.72 -6.58
CA ILE A 289 -0.67 -5.48 -7.11
C ILE A 289 -0.41 -6.03 -8.52
N GLN A 290 -1.15 -7.06 -8.89
CA GLN A 290 -1.15 -7.54 -10.27
C GLN A 290 -1.74 -6.48 -11.22
N ALA A 291 -1.14 -6.34 -12.41
CA ALA A 291 -1.52 -5.30 -13.38
C ALA A 291 -3.02 -5.33 -13.75
N GLN A 292 -3.64 -6.52 -13.78
CA GLN A 292 -5.07 -6.69 -14.05
C GLN A 292 -5.98 -6.04 -12.99
N HIS A 293 -5.49 -5.78 -11.78
CA HIS A 293 -6.28 -5.14 -10.71
C HIS A 293 -6.06 -3.62 -10.65
N SER A 294 -5.12 -3.06 -11.42
CA SER A 294 -4.82 -1.62 -11.44
C SER A 294 -6.04 -0.72 -11.68
N HIS A 295 -6.94 -1.14 -12.58
CA HIS A 295 -8.16 -0.42 -12.87
C HIS A 295 -9.10 -0.30 -11.66
N HIS A 296 -9.12 -1.27 -10.74
CA HIS A 296 -9.93 -1.20 -9.52
C HIS A 296 -9.42 -0.13 -8.57
N VAL A 297 -8.10 -0.02 -8.42
CA VAL A 297 -7.49 1.02 -7.59
C VAL A 297 -7.79 2.41 -8.17
N ILE A 298 -7.66 2.57 -9.49
CA ILE A 298 -8.01 3.81 -10.19
C ILE A 298 -9.48 4.17 -9.93
N GLN A 299 -10.41 3.22 -10.05
CA GLN A 299 -11.83 3.44 -9.75
C GLN A 299 -12.07 3.90 -8.32
N GLN A 300 -11.38 3.32 -7.35
CA GLN A 300 -11.51 3.74 -5.96
C GLN A 300 -10.99 5.16 -5.73
N VAL A 301 -9.88 5.56 -6.36
CA VAL A 301 -9.38 6.94 -6.30
C VAL A 301 -10.35 7.91 -6.99
N LEU A 302 -10.94 7.54 -8.12
CA LEU A 302 -11.98 8.35 -8.80
C LEU A 302 -13.22 8.54 -7.91
N ASN A 303 -13.72 7.46 -7.31
CA ASN A 303 -14.85 7.50 -6.38
C ASN A 303 -14.52 8.32 -5.13
N HIS A 304 -13.26 8.27 -4.66
CA HIS A 304 -12.80 9.09 -3.56
C HIS A 304 -12.83 10.58 -3.91
N LEU A 305 -12.35 10.96 -5.10
CA LEU A 305 -12.40 12.33 -5.59
C LEU A 305 -13.86 12.84 -5.69
N ASP A 306 -14.77 11.99 -6.19
CA ASP A 306 -16.20 12.31 -6.27
C ASP A 306 -16.84 12.51 -4.89
N THR A 307 -16.48 11.69 -3.91
CA THR A 307 -16.96 11.83 -2.52
C THR A 307 -16.41 13.09 -1.85
N ASN A 308 -15.18 13.47 -2.19
CA ASN A 308 -14.45 14.61 -1.63
C ASN A 308 -14.59 15.90 -2.46
N ASN A 309 -15.62 15.99 -3.31
CA ASN A 309 -15.77 17.09 -4.27
C ASN A 309 -15.98 18.49 -3.64
N LYS A 310 -16.36 18.54 -2.37
CA LYS A 310 -16.57 19.76 -1.55
C LYS A 310 -15.40 20.06 -0.59
N ASN A 311 -14.38 19.19 -0.53
CA ASN A 311 -13.22 19.44 0.31
C ASN A 311 -12.35 20.57 -0.24
N THR A 312 -11.33 20.97 0.53
CA THR A 312 -10.46 22.08 0.16
C THR A 312 -9.82 21.85 -1.21
N PRO A 313 -9.55 22.90 -1.99
CA PRO A 313 -8.89 22.77 -3.28
C PRO A 313 -7.58 21.98 -3.19
N ARG A 314 -6.81 22.15 -2.11
CA ARG A 314 -5.56 21.41 -1.90
C ARG A 314 -5.77 19.90 -1.71
N VAL A 315 -6.76 19.48 -0.90
CA VAL A 315 -7.07 18.06 -0.75
C VAL A 315 -7.49 17.44 -2.09
N ARG A 316 -8.36 18.12 -2.84
CA ARG A 316 -8.77 17.63 -4.17
C ARG A 316 -7.60 17.56 -5.15
N ALA A 317 -6.72 18.56 -5.15
CA ALA A 317 -5.49 18.52 -5.96
C ALA A 317 -4.57 17.37 -5.53
N GLY A 318 -4.48 17.08 -4.22
CA GLY A 318 -3.79 15.92 -3.67
C GLY A 318 -4.32 14.59 -4.22
N ILE A 319 -5.63 14.41 -4.23
CA ILE A 319 -6.29 13.21 -4.78
C ILE A 319 -6.04 13.11 -6.30
N VAL A 320 -6.12 14.23 -7.03
CA VAL A 320 -5.82 14.27 -8.48
C VAL A 320 -4.36 13.92 -8.76
N GLN A 321 -3.42 14.34 -7.91
CA GLN A 321 -2.01 13.95 -8.05
C GLN A 321 -1.79 12.45 -7.83
N VAL A 322 -2.47 11.86 -6.84
CA VAL A 322 -2.48 10.40 -6.65
C VAL A 322 -3.07 9.69 -7.87
N LEU A 323 -4.17 10.22 -8.43
CA LEU A 323 -4.77 9.69 -9.65
C LEU A 323 -3.78 9.75 -10.83
N LEU A 324 -3.05 10.85 -11.00
CA LEU A 324 -2.00 10.98 -12.02
C LEU A 324 -0.95 9.88 -11.92
N GLU A 325 -0.41 9.64 -10.72
CA GLU A 325 0.62 8.62 -10.51
C GLU A 325 0.08 7.20 -10.73
N THR A 326 -1.14 6.91 -10.28
CA THR A 326 -1.77 5.59 -10.48
C THR A 326 -2.03 5.30 -11.97
N VAL A 327 -2.57 6.27 -12.72
CA VAL A 327 -2.77 6.08 -14.17
C VAL A 327 -1.45 6.03 -14.93
N ALA A 328 -0.42 6.75 -14.48
CA ALA A 328 0.91 6.70 -15.07
C ALA A 328 1.54 5.32 -15.00
N ILE A 329 1.38 4.64 -13.86
CA ILE A 329 1.87 3.28 -13.66
C ILE A 329 1.02 2.29 -14.49
N ALA A 330 -0.31 2.45 -14.50
CA ALA A 330 -1.22 1.54 -15.21
C ALA A 330 -1.13 1.64 -16.74
N ALA A 331 -0.82 2.83 -17.28
CA ALA A 331 -0.70 3.11 -18.73
C ALA A 331 0.26 2.16 -19.46
N LYS A 332 1.17 1.52 -18.73
CA LYS A 332 2.11 0.54 -19.26
C LYS A 332 1.52 -0.84 -19.56
N GLY A 333 0.25 -1.14 -19.22
CA GLY A 333 -0.29 -2.48 -19.50
C GLY A 333 -1.79 -2.77 -19.37
N SER A 334 -2.63 -2.00 -18.65
CA SER A 334 -4.01 -2.48 -18.33
C SER A 334 -5.12 -1.42 -18.22
N VAL A 335 -4.95 -0.24 -18.81
CA VAL A 335 -5.90 0.89 -18.59
C VAL A 335 -7.23 0.75 -19.33
N GLY A 336 -7.27 -0.03 -20.42
CA GLY A 336 -8.33 -0.04 -21.45
C GLY A 336 -9.77 0.25 -20.97
N PRO A 337 -10.33 -0.49 -20.01
CA PRO A 337 -11.73 -0.33 -19.60
C PRO A 337 -12.07 1.01 -18.92
N THR A 338 -11.07 1.70 -18.35
CA THR A 338 -11.29 2.88 -17.48
C THR A 338 -10.88 4.20 -18.10
N VAL A 339 -10.31 4.18 -19.30
CA VAL A 339 -9.77 5.38 -19.99
C VAL A 339 -10.81 6.50 -20.02
N LEU A 340 -11.96 6.25 -20.67
CA LEU A 340 -12.98 7.27 -20.86
C LEU A 340 -13.62 7.72 -19.53
N GLU A 341 -13.71 6.83 -18.56
CA GLU A 341 -14.26 7.15 -17.24
C GLU A 341 -13.33 8.09 -16.48
N VAL A 342 -12.02 7.84 -16.48
CA VAL A 342 -11.01 8.76 -15.92
C VAL A 342 -11.16 10.14 -16.54
N PHE A 343 -11.21 10.25 -17.88
CA PHE A 343 -11.40 11.54 -18.54
C PHE A 343 -12.74 12.17 -18.18
N ASN A 344 -13.84 11.42 -18.19
CA ASN A 344 -15.16 11.96 -17.87
C ASN A 344 -15.20 12.56 -16.46
N THR A 345 -14.65 11.86 -15.47
CA THR A 345 -14.57 12.33 -14.09
C THR A 345 -13.64 13.53 -13.95
N LEU A 346 -12.45 13.51 -14.56
CA LEU A 346 -11.55 14.67 -14.56
C LEU A 346 -12.20 15.92 -15.17
N LEU A 347 -12.87 15.78 -16.32
CA LEU A 347 -13.58 16.90 -16.96
C LEU A 347 -14.77 17.40 -16.14
N LYS A 348 -15.48 16.51 -15.44
CA LYS A 348 -16.54 16.86 -14.48
C LYS A 348 -15.96 17.72 -13.34
N HIS A 349 -14.88 17.27 -12.69
CA HIS A 349 -14.23 18.01 -11.60
C HIS A 349 -13.60 19.33 -12.07
N LEU A 350 -13.09 19.39 -13.31
CA LEU A 350 -12.58 20.63 -13.91
C LEU A 350 -13.69 21.69 -14.02
N ARG A 351 -14.89 21.29 -14.44
CA ARG A 351 -16.06 22.20 -14.48
C ARG A 351 -16.47 22.63 -13.09
N MET A 352 -16.58 21.68 -12.15
CA MET A 352 -16.92 22.00 -10.76
C MET A 352 -15.95 23.02 -10.16
N SER A 353 -14.64 22.87 -10.41
CA SER A 353 -13.63 23.82 -9.95
C SER A 353 -13.79 25.22 -10.56
N VAL A 354 -14.13 25.32 -11.85
CA VAL A 354 -14.45 26.61 -12.49
C VAL A 354 -15.72 27.24 -11.90
N ASP A 355 -16.70 26.42 -11.54
CA ASP A 355 -17.95 26.87 -10.92
C ASP A 355 -17.73 27.41 -9.52
N PHE A 356 -16.89 26.73 -8.72
CA PHE A 356 -16.49 27.22 -7.39
C PHE A 356 -15.78 28.57 -7.46
N GLU A 357 -14.82 28.72 -8.39
CA GLU A 357 -14.12 29.99 -8.59
C GLU A 357 -15.05 31.13 -9.03
N THR A 358 -15.98 30.83 -9.94
CA THR A 358 -16.94 31.82 -10.46
C THR A 358 -17.99 32.20 -9.39
N GLY A 359 -18.43 31.23 -8.59
CA GLY A 359 -19.35 31.42 -7.47
C GLY A 359 -18.77 32.26 -6.34
N GLU A 360 -17.48 32.10 -6.01
CA GLU A 360 -16.77 32.98 -5.08
C GLU A 360 -16.67 34.42 -5.59
N GLY A 361 -16.43 34.60 -6.90
CA GLY A 361 -16.40 35.92 -7.55
C GLY A 361 -17.74 36.65 -7.47
N LEU A 362 -18.85 35.94 -7.66
CA LEU A 362 -20.20 36.50 -7.55
C LEU A 362 -20.54 36.93 -6.11
N ARG A 363 -20.11 36.17 -5.09
CA ARG A 363 -20.34 36.52 -3.68
C ARG A 363 -19.50 37.71 -3.21
N ARG A 364 -18.26 37.84 -3.67
CA ARG A 364 -17.40 39.00 -3.37
C ARG A 364 -17.92 40.31 -3.97
N ASN A 365 -18.57 40.25 -5.13
CA ASN A 365 -19.17 41.44 -5.76
C ASN A 365 -20.41 41.98 -5.04
N SER A 366 -21.04 41.19 -4.16
CA SER A 366 -22.19 41.62 -3.34
C SER A 366 -21.79 42.36 -2.06
N SER A 367 -20.52 42.27 -1.64
CA SER A 367 -19.96 42.96 -0.48
C SER A 367 -18.81 43.87 -0.93
N SER A 368 -19.16 45.06 -1.40
CA SER A 368 -18.21 46.02 -1.96
C SER A 368 -17.17 46.50 -0.93
N SER A 369 -15.88 46.29 -1.23
CA SER A 369 -14.83 47.26 -0.90
C SER A 369 -13.72 47.20 -1.93
N VAL A 370 -13.58 48.30 -2.66
CA VAL A 370 -12.48 48.59 -3.59
C VAL A 370 -11.22 48.79 -2.77
N SER A 371 -10.39 47.75 -2.62
CA SER A 371 -9.04 47.90 -2.10
C SER A 371 -8.09 46.87 -2.71
N SER A 372 -7.29 47.37 -3.65
CA SER A 372 -5.91 47.01 -3.94
C SER A 372 -5.54 45.54 -4.22
N GLY A 373 -5.31 45.26 -5.51
CA GLY A 373 -3.91 45.10 -5.92
C GLY A 373 -3.19 43.81 -5.49
N ARG A 374 -3.85 42.67 -5.64
CA ARG A 374 -3.24 41.39 -6.05
C ARG A 374 -4.40 40.44 -6.29
N SER A 375 -4.54 39.97 -7.51
CA SER A 375 -5.44 38.84 -7.79
C SER A 375 -5.01 37.72 -6.86
N LYS A 376 -5.73 37.51 -5.74
CA LYS A 376 -5.51 36.35 -4.88
C LYS A 376 -5.91 35.21 -5.79
N GLU A 377 -4.91 34.61 -6.43
CA GLU A 377 -5.10 33.58 -7.42
C GLU A 377 -6.00 32.53 -6.78
N SER A 378 -7.16 32.27 -7.39
CA SER A 378 -8.13 31.36 -6.77
C SER A 378 -7.44 30.03 -6.54
N GLU A 379 -7.51 29.50 -5.31
CA GLU A 379 -6.89 28.23 -4.96
C GLU A 379 -7.46 27.08 -5.82
N GLU A 380 -8.65 27.26 -6.40
CA GLU A 380 -9.23 26.40 -7.42
C GLU A 380 -8.33 26.20 -8.64
N ARG A 381 -7.49 27.18 -9.00
CA ARG A 381 -6.55 27.03 -10.10
C ARG A 381 -5.54 25.90 -9.86
N ILE A 382 -5.21 25.60 -8.61
CA ILE A 382 -4.34 24.46 -8.26
C ILE A 382 -5.01 23.16 -8.73
N VAL A 383 -6.31 23.01 -8.47
CA VAL A 383 -7.11 21.86 -8.91
C VAL A 383 -7.23 21.83 -10.43
N GLN A 384 -7.55 22.96 -11.06
CA GLN A 384 -7.66 23.08 -12.53
C GLN A 384 -6.37 22.66 -13.21
N ASN A 385 -5.22 23.16 -12.75
CA ASN A 385 -3.90 22.84 -13.28
C ASN A 385 -3.55 21.36 -13.08
N ALA A 386 -3.77 20.82 -11.88
CA ALA A 386 -3.53 19.40 -11.60
C ALA A 386 -4.36 18.49 -12.51
N ILE A 387 -5.63 18.82 -12.74
CA ILE A 387 -6.51 18.06 -13.65
C ILE A 387 -6.03 18.16 -15.10
N ILE A 388 -5.70 19.36 -15.59
CA ILE A 388 -5.22 19.55 -16.97
C ILE A 388 -3.91 18.79 -17.19
N GLN A 389 -2.99 18.86 -16.24
CA GLN A 389 -1.74 18.10 -16.26
C GLN A 389 -2.01 16.59 -16.30
N THR A 390 -2.96 16.12 -15.48
CA THR A 390 -3.34 14.70 -15.43
C THR A 390 -3.92 14.22 -16.76
N ILE A 391 -4.87 14.97 -17.33
CA ILE A 391 -5.44 14.71 -18.65
C ILE A 391 -4.35 14.65 -19.73
N GLY A 392 -3.46 15.65 -19.73
CA GLY A 392 -2.37 15.76 -20.68
C GLY A 392 -1.40 14.58 -20.62
N PHE A 393 -0.92 14.28 -19.42
CA PHE A 393 0.00 13.18 -19.17
C PHE A 393 -0.63 11.83 -19.51
N PHE A 394 -1.85 11.60 -19.03
CA PHE A 394 -2.55 10.34 -19.27
C PHE A 394 -2.81 10.14 -20.77
N GLY A 395 -3.40 11.13 -21.44
CA GLY A 395 -3.67 11.08 -22.87
C GLY A 395 -2.41 10.98 -23.73
N GLY A 396 -1.29 11.56 -23.27
CA GLY A 396 0.01 11.45 -23.93
C GLY A 396 0.63 10.05 -23.87
N ASN A 397 0.25 9.23 -22.88
CA ASN A 397 0.74 7.85 -22.71
C ASN A 397 -0.19 6.79 -23.33
N LEU A 398 -1.34 7.19 -23.89
CA LEU A 398 -2.25 6.25 -24.56
C LEU A 398 -1.79 5.90 -25.98
N PRO A 399 -2.12 4.70 -26.47
CA PRO A 399 -2.00 4.36 -27.89
C PRO A 399 -2.79 5.33 -28.78
N ASP A 400 -2.32 5.55 -30.01
CA ASP A 400 -2.88 6.56 -30.93
C ASP A 400 -4.39 6.45 -31.15
N TYR A 401 -4.93 5.22 -31.21
CA TYR A 401 -6.37 5.00 -31.38
C TYR A 401 -7.18 5.49 -30.17
N GLN A 402 -6.80 5.08 -28.95
CA GLN A 402 -7.46 5.52 -27.72
C GLN A 402 -7.27 7.02 -27.49
N ARG A 403 -6.11 7.54 -27.87
CA ARG A 403 -5.83 8.97 -27.81
C ARG A 403 -6.74 9.77 -28.75
N ALA A 404 -6.96 9.31 -29.97
CA ALA A 404 -7.92 9.93 -30.90
C ALA A 404 -9.36 9.88 -30.37
N GLU A 405 -9.77 8.76 -29.78
CA GLU A 405 -11.06 8.62 -29.12
C GLU A 405 -11.24 9.62 -27.97
N VAL A 406 -10.22 9.77 -27.12
CA VAL A 406 -10.20 10.75 -26.03
C VAL A 406 -10.25 12.18 -26.56
N MET A 407 -9.53 12.50 -27.64
CA MET A 407 -9.61 13.83 -28.28
C MET A 407 -11.03 14.13 -28.76
N MET A 408 -11.67 13.18 -29.44
CA MET A 408 -13.06 13.30 -29.90
C MET A 408 -14.02 13.43 -28.72
N PHE A 409 -13.78 12.68 -27.64
CA PHE A 409 -14.56 12.75 -26.42
C PHE A 409 -14.46 14.15 -25.76
N ILE A 410 -13.25 14.70 -25.60
CA ILE A 410 -13.05 16.05 -25.06
C ILE A 410 -13.70 17.10 -25.96
N MET A 411 -13.51 17.00 -27.28
CA MET A 411 -14.13 17.91 -28.25
C MET A 411 -15.66 17.88 -28.15
N GLY A 412 -16.27 16.70 -28.03
CA GLY A 412 -17.71 16.54 -27.84
C GLY A 412 -18.25 17.17 -26.55
N LYS A 413 -17.38 17.43 -25.57
CA LYS A 413 -17.74 18.11 -24.31
C LYS A 413 -17.52 19.62 -24.36
N VAL A 414 -16.83 20.18 -25.35
CA VAL A 414 -16.62 21.64 -25.45
C VAL A 414 -17.97 22.33 -25.71
N PRO A 415 -18.42 23.25 -24.83
CA PRO A 415 -19.68 23.97 -25.07
C PRO A 415 -19.62 24.80 -26.35
N VAL A 416 -20.60 24.64 -27.25
CA VAL A 416 -20.75 25.45 -28.48
C VAL A 416 -21.79 26.55 -28.22
N TYR A 417 -21.47 27.79 -28.55
CA TYR A 417 -22.40 28.91 -28.39
C TYR A 417 -23.66 28.70 -29.23
N GLY A 418 -24.84 28.79 -28.60
CA GLY A 418 -26.14 28.74 -29.29
C GLY A 418 -26.84 27.38 -29.30
N THR A 419 -26.22 26.32 -28.77
CA THR A 419 -26.84 24.99 -28.67
C THR A 419 -27.04 24.61 -27.19
N PRO A 420 -28.26 24.25 -26.74
CA PRO A 420 -28.44 23.70 -25.40
C PRO A 420 -27.70 22.36 -25.34
N CYS A 421 -26.57 22.31 -24.62
CA CYS A 421 -25.84 21.07 -24.41
C CYS A 421 -26.65 20.20 -23.43
N HIS A 422 -27.37 19.21 -23.95
CA HIS A 422 -28.26 18.34 -23.17
C HIS A 422 -27.56 17.32 -22.25
N THR A 423 -26.24 17.39 -22.07
CA THR A 423 -25.56 16.40 -21.23
C THR A 423 -25.09 16.90 -19.87
N LEU A 424 -24.88 18.20 -19.64
CA LEU A 424 -24.41 18.70 -18.34
C LEU A 424 -24.85 20.16 -18.09
N ASP A 425 -25.43 20.41 -16.91
CA ASP A 425 -26.04 21.65 -16.39
C ASP A 425 -25.16 22.93 -16.50
N THR A 426 -24.92 23.41 -17.72
CA THR A 426 -24.19 24.66 -17.98
C THR A 426 -25.04 25.92 -17.76
N VAL A 427 -26.33 25.75 -17.47
CA VAL A 427 -27.30 26.85 -17.29
C VAL A 427 -26.95 27.75 -16.10
N LYS A 428 -26.19 27.26 -15.11
CA LYS A 428 -25.91 27.99 -13.85
C LYS A 428 -24.66 28.88 -13.87
N ILE A 429 -23.81 28.79 -14.89
CA ILE A 429 -22.40 29.24 -14.83
C ILE A 429 -22.17 30.61 -15.52
N GLY A 430 -23.16 31.11 -16.26
CA GLY A 430 -23.08 32.37 -16.99
C GLY A 430 -22.05 32.38 -18.14
N HIS A 431 -22.00 33.48 -18.90
CA HIS A 431 -21.13 33.58 -20.08
C HIS A 431 -19.63 33.51 -19.75
N GLN A 432 -19.20 34.10 -18.62
CA GLN A 432 -17.79 34.11 -18.23
C GLN A 432 -17.29 32.73 -17.82
N GLY A 433 -18.05 31.98 -17.01
CA GLY A 433 -17.66 30.62 -16.66
C GLY A 433 -17.76 29.66 -17.86
N THR A 434 -18.71 29.85 -18.77
CA THR A 434 -18.75 29.10 -20.05
C THR A 434 -17.47 29.31 -20.88
N LYS A 435 -17.04 30.58 -21.03
CA LYS A 435 -15.77 30.90 -21.73
C LYS A 435 -14.57 30.27 -21.03
N ARG A 436 -14.56 30.25 -19.70
CA ARG A 436 -13.47 29.66 -18.92
C ARG A 436 -13.41 28.14 -19.06
N ILE A 437 -14.55 27.46 -18.99
CA ILE A 437 -14.64 26.02 -19.28
C ILE A 437 -14.15 25.72 -20.69
N GLN A 438 -14.56 26.50 -21.71
CA GLN A 438 -14.04 26.35 -23.07
C GLN A 438 -12.51 26.46 -23.10
N THR A 439 -11.92 27.49 -22.47
CA THR A 439 -10.47 27.64 -22.41
C THR A 439 -9.80 26.44 -21.74
N MET A 440 -10.30 25.97 -20.61
CA MET A 440 -9.71 24.83 -19.88
C MET A 440 -9.81 23.52 -20.67
N LEU A 441 -10.94 23.25 -21.32
CA LEU A 441 -11.11 22.06 -22.16
C LEU A 441 -10.22 22.10 -23.41
N LEU A 442 -10.05 23.28 -24.01
CA LEU A 442 -9.10 23.47 -25.11
C LEU A 442 -7.66 23.30 -24.63
N SER A 443 -7.31 23.77 -23.42
CA SER A 443 -6.01 23.51 -22.81
C SER A 443 -5.78 22.02 -22.58
N SER A 444 -6.77 21.29 -22.04
CA SER A 444 -6.73 19.83 -21.93
C SER A 444 -6.52 19.14 -23.28
N LEU A 445 -7.25 19.57 -24.31
CA LEU A 445 -7.12 19.04 -25.67
C LEU A 445 -5.71 19.30 -26.24
N ILE A 446 -5.18 20.51 -26.08
CA ILE A 446 -3.82 20.87 -26.50
C ILE A 446 -2.81 19.95 -25.82
N MET A 447 -2.93 19.76 -24.51
CA MET A 447 -2.03 18.87 -23.77
C MET A 447 -2.09 17.43 -24.31
N VAL A 448 -3.30 16.90 -24.56
CA VAL A 448 -3.49 15.57 -25.17
C VAL A 448 -3.00 15.52 -26.62
N THR A 449 -2.91 16.63 -27.35
CA THR A 449 -2.40 16.65 -28.75
C THR A 449 -0.90 16.91 -28.87
N SER A 450 -0.26 17.47 -27.85
CA SER A 450 1.12 18.00 -27.89
C SER A 450 2.20 16.99 -28.32
N SER A 451 2.01 15.70 -28.01
CA SER A 451 2.92 14.62 -28.42
C SER A 451 2.39 13.74 -29.58
N PHE A 452 1.29 14.14 -30.24
CA PHE A 452 0.61 13.33 -31.26
C PHE A 452 1.23 13.55 -32.63
N LYS A 453 2.00 12.58 -33.12
CA LYS A 453 2.57 12.60 -34.48
C LYS A 453 1.67 11.82 -35.43
N SER A 454 0.54 12.39 -35.86
CA SER A 454 -0.34 11.69 -36.80
C SER A 454 0.05 11.95 -38.26
N LYS A 455 0.38 10.89 -39.00
CA LYS A 455 0.37 10.87 -40.48
C LYS A 455 -1.05 10.83 -41.06
N SER A 456 -2.08 10.79 -40.21
CA SER A 456 -3.47 10.48 -40.57
C SER A 456 -4.50 11.28 -39.74
N MET A 457 -4.27 12.58 -39.54
CA MET A 457 -5.30 13.45 -38.96
C MET A 457 -6.59 13.45 -39.80
N ALA A 458 -6.45 13.25 -41.11
CA ALA A 458 -7.56 13.25 -42.06
C ALA A 458 -8.44 11.98 -42.01
N ALA A 459 -7.96 10.85 -41.44
CA ALA A 459 -8.76 9.62 -41.37
C ALA A 459 -9.48 9.44 -40.02
N ALA A 460 -9.01 10.09 -38.94
CA ALA A 460 -9.61 9.99 -37.61
C ALA A 460 -10.76 11.00 -37.39
N LEU A 461 -10.76 12.10 -38.14
CA LEU A 461 -11.78 13.16 -38.06
C LEU A 461 -12.75 13.02 -39.24
N SER A 462 -13.78 12.17 -39.12
CA SER A 462 -14.92 12.20 -40.05
C SER A 462 -15.90 13.33 -39.67
N PRO A 463 -16.51 14.08 -40.62
CA PRO A 463 -17.28 15.30 -40.32
C PRO A 463 -18.68 14.97 -39.75
N PRO A 464 -19.31 15.88 -38.97
CA PRO A 464 -19.55 17.26 -39.39
C PRO A 464 -19.08 18.29 -38.34
N LEU A 465 -17.96 18.95 -38.61
CA LEU A 465 -17.55 20.16 -37.89
C LEU A 465 -18.06 21.40 -38.64
N PRO A 466 -18.91 22.26 -38.05
CA PRO A 466 -19.03 23.63 -38.52
C PRO A 466 -17.74 24.37 -38.15
N ARG A 467 -17.04 24.88 -39.17
CA ARG A 467 -15.78 25.63 -39.03
C ARG A 467 -15.94 26.84 -38.10
N PRO A 468 -15.07 27.03 -37.08
CA PRO A 468 -14.80 28.33 -36.52
C PRO A 468 -13.37 28.79 -36.82
N SER A 469 -13.27 30.05 -37.23
CA SER A 469 -12.07 30.80 -37.58
C SER A 469 -11.12 30.96 -36.39
N VAL A 470 -10.28 29.97 -36.08
CA VAL A 470 -9.22 30.09 -35.06
C VAL A 470 -7.94 29.40 -35.54
N LEU A 471 -7.29 29.97 -36.57
CA LEU A 471 -5.95 29.55 -37.00
C LEU A 471 -5.02 30.73 -37.34
N HIS A 472 -5.34 31.94 -36.89
CA HIS A 472 -4.44 33.09 -36.97
C HIS A 472 -3.95 33.50 -35.59
N LEU A 473 -3.08 32.68 -34.99
CA LEU A 473 -2.24 33.11 -33.86
C LEU A 473 -1.07 32.14 -33.65
N SER A 474 -0.24 31.96 -34.67
CA SER A 474 1.17 31.56 -34.57
C SER A 474 1.78 31.42 -35.96
N ASP A 475 1.98 32.53 -36.65
CA ASP A 475 3.13 32.61 -37.56
C ASP A 475 3.56 34.08 -37.70
N GLY A 476 4.63 34.41 -37.00
CA GLY A 476 5.10 35.77 -36.81
C GLY A 476 6.54 35.74 -36.35
N GLY A 477 7.44 35.33 -37.25
CA GLY A 477 8.86 35.63 -37.12
C GLY A 477 9.79 34.45 -37.39
N ARG A 478 10.27 34.35 -38.63
CA ARG A 478 11.71 34.31 -38.99
C ARG A 478 11.86 33.93 -40.46
N ARG A 479 12.16 34.92 -41.30
CA ARG A 479 12.68 34.72 -42.66
C ARG A 479 13.83 35.70 -42.90
N ALA A 480 15.05 35.16 -42.98
CA ALA A 480 16.26 35.65 -43.64
C ALA A 480 17.40 34.75 -43.15
N ALA A 481 18.41 34.32 -43.91
CA ALA A 481 18.74 34.26 -45.33
C ALA A 481 20.05 33.46 -45.38
N SER A 482 20.27 32.57 -46.36
CA SER A 482 21.58 32.38 -47.00
C SER A 482 21.49 31.33 -48.12
N ALA A 483 22.18 31.65 -49.22
CA ALA A 483 22.27 30.91 -50.47
C ALA A 483 23.64 30.25 -50.61
N GLY A 484 23.77 29.30 -51.55
CA GLY A 484 25.01 28.73 -52.08
C GLY A 484 24.97 27.20 -52.12
N SER A 485 24.58 26.55 -53.23
CA SER A 485 25.32 26.28 -54.48
C SER A 485 26.09 24.95 -54.46
N GLY A 486 25.77 24.04 -55.39
CA GLY A 486 26.67 22.94 -55.82
C GLY A 486 26.02 21.56 -56.04
N ASP A 487 25.58 21.30 -57.27
CA ASP A 487 25.36 19.97 -57.89
C ASP A 487 26.75 19.48 -58.48
N PRO A 488 26.98 18.27 -59.07
CA PRO A 488 25.99 17.34 -59.63
C PRO A 488 26.26 15.79 -59.59
N ALA A 489 25.17 15.07 -59.88
CA ALA A 489 25.04 13.85 -60.72
C ALA A 489 25.87 12.58 -60.46
N GLN A 490 25.17 11.43 -60.30
CA GLN A 490 25.27 10.32 -61.27
C GLN A 490 24.09 9.32 -61.19
N ARG A 491 23.67 8.89 -62.39
CA ARG A 491 22.57 7.98 -62.73
C ARG A 491 22.90 6.52 -62.35
N HIS A 492 21.89 5.69 -62.06
CA HIS A 492 21.77 4.38 -62.72
C HIS A 492 20.36 3.78 -62.66
N ARG A 493 20.05 3.09 -63.76
CA ARG A 493 18.77 2.56 -64.25
C ARG A 493 18.28 1.30 -63.53
N SER A 494 16.96 1.17 -63.31
CA SER A 494 16.19 -0.10 -63.33
C SER A 494 16.08 -0.62 -64.80
N PRO A 495 15.58 -1.83 -65.17
CA PRO A 495 14.66 -2.71 -64.43
C PRO A 495 14.85 -4.24 -64.65
N ARG A 496 14.05 -5.08 -63.98
CA ARG A 496 13.24 -6.18 -64.56
C ARG A 496 12.65 -7.10 -63.48
N GLN A 497 11.32 -7.22 -63.46
CA GLN A 497 10.61 -8.44 -63.04
C GLN A 497 10.80 -9.52 -64.12
N PRO A 498 10.57 -10.82 -63.83
CA PRO A 498 9.22 -11.35 -64.05
C PRO A 498 8.75 -12.49 -63.13
N ARG A 499 7.42 -12.56 -63.04
CA ARG A 499 6.54 -13.75 -63.11
C ARG A 499 6.32 -14.68 -61.90
N GLN A 500 5.04 -14.67 -61.52
CA GLN A 500 4.19 -15.71 -60.95
C GLN A 500 4.50 -17.14 -61.44
N ALA A 501 4.39 -18.11 -60.52
CA ALA A 501 3.85 -19.44 -60.79
C ALA A 501 3.18 -20.00 -59.52
N THR A 502 1.86 -20.10 -59.58
CA THR A 502 0.99 -20.95 -58.77
C THR A 502 1.20 -22.44 -59.11
N ARG A 503 1.30 -23.35 -58.12
CA ARG A 503 0.41 -24.53 -57.99
C ARG A 503 0.69 -25.39 -56.76
N HIS A 504 -0.41 -25.88 -56.18
CA HIS A 504 -0.61 -26.95 -55.20
C HIS A 504 0.16 -28.27 -55.46
N GLN A 505 0.53 -29.01 -54.40
CA GLN A 505 -0.16 -30.26 -53.95
C GLN A 505 0.61 -31.03 -52.84
N ASN A 506 -0.16 -31.41 -51.80
CA ASN A 506 -0.23 -32.63 -50.97
C ASN A 506 0.96 -33.57 -50.65
N HIS A 507 0.84 -34.12 -49.43
CA HIS A 507 1.39 -35.35 -48.81
C HIS A 507 2.90 -35.33 -48.47
N SER A 508 3.35 -35.69 -47.27
CA SER A 508 2.83 -36.55 -46.20
C SER A 508 3.03 -35.96 -44.80
#